data_AF-A0A950WJA1-F1
#
_entry.id   AF-A0A950WJA1-F1
#
_cell.length_a   1.000
_cell.length_b   1.000
_cell.length_c   1.000
_cell.angle_alpha   90.00
_cell.angle_beta   90.00
_cell.angle_gamma   90.00
#
_symmetry.space_group_name_H-M   'P 1'
#
loop_
_entity.id
_entity.type
_entity.pdbx_description
1 polymer ?
#
loop_
_entity_poly.entity_id
_entity_poly.type
_entity_poly.pdbx_seq_one_letter_code
_entity_poly.pdbx_strand_id
1 'polypeptide(L)'
;AFFPLIYWPISPNAPKPSEQALARIDAYMKQGGTVLFDTRDAVTAPPGPGGETRSAGMQALRTILASLDIPELEPISRDHVLTKTFYLLRDFPGRFNSGQLWVEAMPADADAEEDKRPARGGDGVSSIVITSNDLAGAWAMRSDGQPMLPMAPGEPRQREFAFRAGVNIVMYTLTGNYKADQVHVPALLERLGQ
;
A
#
# COMPACT_ATOMS: atom_id res chain seq x y z
N ALA A 1 14.87 8.78 -2.27
CA ALA A 1 15.11 8.52 -0.82
C ALA A 1 16.10 7.37 -0.63
N PHE A 2 16.86 7.31 0.48
CA PHE A 2 17.77 6.17 0.78
C PHE A 2 17.00 4.88 1.11
N PHE A 3 15.79 5.00 1.67
CA PHE A 3 14.87 3.89 1.90
C PHE A 3 13.67 4.01 0.95
N PRO A 4 13.42 3.05 0.06
CA PRO A 4 12.31 3.09 -0.89
C PRO A 4 10.95 2.86 -0.23
N LEU A 5 10.94 2.15 0.91
CA LEU A 5 9.73 1.78 1.64
C LEU A 5 9.94 1.96 3.15
N ILE A 6 8.97 2.60 3.82
CA ILE A 6 8.79 2.57 5.27
C ILE A 6 7.56 1.73 5.59
N TYR A 7 7.72 0.68 6.38
CA TYR A 7 6.60 -0.05 6.98
C TYR A 7 6.23 0.60 8.32
N TRP A 8 4.96 0.97 8.48
CA TRP A 8 4.44 1.62 9.67
C TRP A 8 3.24 0.85 10.25
N PRO A 9 3.44 0.03 11.29
CA PRO A 9 2.33 -0.59 11.99
C PRO A 9 1.60 0.45 12.85
N ILE A 10 0.30 0.60 12.63
CA ILE A 10 -0.52 1.50 13.43
C ILE A 10 -0.88 0.82 14.76
N SER A 11 -0.84 1.61 15.81
CA SER A 11 -1.27 1.22 17.15
C SER A 11 -2.26 2.28 17.64
N PRO A 12 -3.52 1.90 17.93
CA PRO A 12 -4.55 2.86 18.35
C PRO A 12 -4.21 3.65 19.61
N ASN A 13 -3.38 3.05 20.48
CA ASN A 13 -2.99 3.62 21.77
C ASN A 13 -1.62 4.30 21.73
N ALA A 14 -0.96 4.36 20.56
CA ALA A 14 0.31 5.06 20.45
C ALA A 14 0.07 6.59 20.43
N PRO A 15 0.98 7.37 21.04
CA PRO A 15 0.91 8.82 20.93
C PRO A 15 1.04 9.24 19.46
N LYS A 16 0.28 10.28 19.07
CA LYS A 16 0.41 10.86 17.73
C LYS A 16 1.87 11.32 17.52
N PRO A 17 2.48 11.05 16.36
CA PRO A 17 3.81 11.56 16.05
C PRO A 17 3.85 13.09 16.14
N SER A 18 4.99 13.64 16.57
CA SER A 18 5.19 15.09 16.59
C SER A 18 5.03 15.71 15.20
N GLU A 19 4.70 16.99 15.13
CA GLU A 19 4.59 17.74 13.86
C GLU A 19 5.88 17.64 13.04
N GLN A 20 7.05 17.72 13.69
CA GLN A 20 8.34 17.57 13.01
C GLN A 20 8.51 16.17 12.39
N ALA A 21 8.03 15.12 13.06
CA ALA A 21 8.06 13.76 12.51
C ALA A 21 7.11 13.63 11.31
N LEU A 22 5.90 14.18 11.41
CA LEU A 22 4.93 14.17 10.31
C LEU A 22 5.43 14.96 9.10
N ALA A 23 6.05 16.13 9.31
CA ALA A 23 6.67 16.91 8.23
C ALA A 23 7.79 16.14 7.50
N ARG A 24 8.56 15.31 8.22
CA ARG A 24 9.57 14.44 7.59
C ARG A 24 8.95 13.31 6.78
N ILE A 25 7.82 12.76 7.24
CA ILE A 25 7.08 11.72 6.52
C ILE A 25 6.43 12.30 5.26
N ASP A 26 5.86 13.50 5.36
CA ASP A 26 5.35 14.25 4.21
C ASP A 26 6.45 14.50 3.16
N ALA A 27 7.59 15.05 3.59
CA ALA A 27 8.73 15.27 2.71
C ALA A 27 9.29 13.96 2.12
N TYR A 28 9.29 12.87 2.89
CA TYR A 28 9.70 11.54 2.42
C TYR A 28 8.79 11.04 1.28
N MET A 29 7.48 11.13 1.45
CA MET A 29 6.50 10.73 0.43
C MET A 29 6.63 11.60 -0.84
N LYS A 30 6.76 12.92 -0.68
CA LYS A 30 6.94 13.87 -1.79
C LYS A 30 8.24 13.64 -2.58
N GLN A 31 9.25 13.03 -1.97
CA GLN A 31 10.54 12.69 -2.60
C GLN A 31 10.57 11.26 -3.18
N GLY A 32 9.40 10.65 -3.40
CA GLY A 32 9.27 9.32 -4.02
C GLY A 32 9.48 8.14 -3.07
N GLY A 33 9.40 8.37 -1.76
CA GLY A 33 9.35 7.29 -0.79
C GLY A 33 7.93 6.74 -0.63
N THR A 34 7.78 5.44 -0.41
CA THR A 34 6.47 4.84 -0.11
C THR A 34 6.32 4.55 1.37
N VAL A 35 5.18 4.89 1.96
CA VAL A 35 4.81 4.45 3.32
C VAL A 35 3.72 3.39 3.25
N LEU A 36 4.00 2.19 3.77
CA LEU A 36 3.02 1.13 3.98
C LEU A 36 2.48 1.19 5.40
N PHE A 37 1.27 1.72 5.56
CA PHE A 37 0.54 1.70 6.82
C PHE A 37 -0.19 0.39 7.01
N ASP A 38 -0.03 -0.24 8.17
CA ASP A 38 -0.70 -1.50 8.50
C ASP A 38 -1.45 -1.36 9.83
N THR A 39 -2.79 -1.32 9.77
CA THR A 39 -3.62 -1.18 10.98
C THR A 39 -3.74 -2.48 11.78
N ARG A 40 -3.40 -3.63 11.17
CA ARG A 40 -3.35 -4.96 11.78
C ARG A 40 -4.63 -5.38 12.51
N ASP A 41 -5.77 -4.85 12.10
CA ASP A 41 -7.01 -4.95 12.87
C ASP A 41 -8.25 -5.29 12.02
N ALA A 42 -8.06 -5.82 10.80
CA ALA A 42 -9.15 -6.19 9.89
C ALA A 42 -10.23 -7.08 10.54
N VAL A 43 -9.85 -8.01 11.42
CA VAL A 43 -10.79 -8.90 12.11
C VAL A 43 -11.63 -8.23 13.19
N THR A 44 -11.25 -7.00 13.59
CA THR A 44 -11.98 -6.21 14.60
C THR A 44 -12.94 -5.21 13.95
N ALA A 45 -12.95 -5.13 12.62
CA ALA A 45 -13.86 -4.29 11.88
C ALA A 45 -15.33 -4.63 12.22
N PRO A 46 -16.15 -3.64 12.64
CA PRO A 46 -17.56 -3.88 12.89
C PRO A 46 -18.26 -4.41 11.64
N PRO A 47 -19.28 -5.28 11.77
CA PRO A 47 -20.05 -5.72 10.60
C PRO A 47 -20.82 -4.57 9.95
N GLY A 48 -21.21 -4.79 8.69
CA GLY A 48 -21.99 -3.85 7.89
C GLY A 48 -21.14 -2.91 7.01
N PRO A 49 -21.77 -2.17 6.10
CA PRO A 49 -21.08 -1.30 5.15
C PRO A 49 -20.13 -0.30 5.85
N GLY A 50 -18.91 -0.17 5.33
CA GLY A 50 -17.90 0.74 5.88
C GLY A 50 -17.31 0.30 7.22
N GLY A 51 -17.56 -0.93 7.67
CA GLY A 51 -16.99 -1.52 8.89
C GLY A 51 -15.46 -1.48 8.94
N GLU A 52 -14.84 -1.84 7.83
CA GLU A 52 -13.39 -1.82 7.62
C GLU A 52 -12.75 -0.46 7.86
N THR A 53 -13.53 0.63 7.75
CA THR A 53 -13.03 1.99 7.96
C THR A 53 -13.19 2.49 9.40
N ARG A 54 -13.88 1.71 10.26
CA ARG A 54 -14.28 2.10 11.62
C ARG A 54 -13.50 1.40 12.71
N SER A 55 -12.54 0.53 12.38
CA SER A 55 -11.67 -0.10 13.38
C SER A 55 -10.83 0.96 14.12
N ALA A 56 -10.39 0.64 15.35
CA ALA A 56 -9.63 1.59 16.16
C ALA A 56 -8.30 2.00 15.50
N GLY A 57 -7.65 1.06 14.80
CA GLY A 57 -6.43 1.31 14.05
C GLY A 57 -6.68 2.21 12.85
N MET A 58 -7.81 2.04 12.14
CA MET A 58 -8.17 2.93 11.05
C MET A 58 -8.52 4.34 11.53
N GLN A 59 -9.20 4.47 12.67
CA GLN A 59 -9.47 5.78 13.28
C GLN A 59 -8.16 6.49 13.64
N ALA A 60 -7.22 5.79 14.28
CA ALA A 60 -5.90 6.33 14.60
C ALA A 60 -5.11 6.73 13.34
N LEU A 61 -5.17 5.90 12.28
CA LEU A 61 -4.55 6.22 11.00
C LEU A 61 -5.14 7.51 10.41
N ARG A 62 -6.46 7.68 10.41
CA ARG A 62 -7.09 8.93 9.93
C ARG A 62 -6.62 10.16 10.68
N THR A 63 -6.40 10.07 11.99
CA THR A 63 -5.84 11.18 12.79
C THR A 63 -4.39 11.54 12.40
N ILE A 64 -3.62 10.56 11.95
CA ILE A 64 -2.27 10.77 11.40
C ILE A 64 -2.36 11.40 10.00
N LEU A 65 -3.15 10.79 9.11
CA LEU A 65 -3.30 11.23 7.72
C LEU A 65 -3.90 12.64 7.60
N ALA A 66 -4.77 13.05 8.53
CA ALA A 66 -5.33 14.41 8.56
C ALA A 66 -4.29 15.54 8.79
N SER A 67 -3.04 15.18 9.11
CA SER A 67 -1.93 16.13 9.27
C SER A 67 -0.85 15.95 8.20
N LEU A 68 -1.14 15.17 7.16
CA LEU A 68 -0.26 14.93 6.01
C LEU A 68 -1.00 15.38 4.74
N ASP A 69 -0.25 15.75 3.73
CA ASP A 69 -0.78 16.10 2.41
C ASP A 69 -0.93 14.81 1.59
N ILE A 70 -2.04 14.10 1.81
CA ILE A 70 -2.30 12.77 1.24
C ILE A 70 -3.12 12.91 -0.05
N PRO A 71 -2.71 12.25 -1.15
CA PRO A 71 -3.50 12.22 -2.38
C PRO A 71 -4.83 11.46 -2.18
N GLU A 72 -5.72 11.53 -3.17
CA GLU A 72 -6.92 10.71 -3.16
C GLU A 72 -6.55 9.22 -3.10
N LEU A 73 -7.32 8.43 -2.35
CA LEU A 73 -7.06 7.01 -2.12
C LEU A 73 -8.18 6.16 -2.69
N GLU A 74 -7.82 5.04 -3.29
CA GLU A 74 -8.76 4.03 -3.77
C GLU A 74 -8.34 2.61 -3.37
N PRO A 75 -9.29 1.66 -3.26
CA PRO A 75 -8.94 0.25 -3.17
C PRO A 75 -8.21 -0.19 -4.43
N ILE A 76 -7.20 -1.05 -4.27
CA ILE A 76 -6.45 -1.55 -5.42
C ILE A 76 -7.37 -2.24 -6.44
N SER A 77 -7.31 -1.78 -7.69
CA SER A 77 -8.01 -2.43 -8.80
C SER A 77 -7.27 -3.69 -9.26
N ARG A 78 -7.98 -4.61 -9.92
CA ARG A 78 -7.36 -5.85 -10.44
C ARG A 78 -6.28 -5.58 -11.48
N ASP A 79 -6.41 -4.49 -12.23
CA ASP A 79 -5.50 -4.13 -13.31
C ASP A 79 -4.29 -3.31 -12.85
N HIS A 80 -4.29 -2.89 -11.58
CA HIS A 80 -3.21 -2.11 -10.97
C HIS A 80 -1.87 -2.84 -11.09
N VAL A 81 -0.78 -2.12 -11.42
CA VAL A 81 0.54 -2.73 -11.69
C VAL A 81 1.06 -3.57 -10.52
N LEU A 82 0.80 -3.12 -9.28
CA LEU A 82 1.15 -3.83 -8.03
C LEU A 82 0.61 -5.29 -7.99
N THR A 83 -0.52 -5.60 -8.65
CA THR A 83 -1.06 -6.98 -8.74
C THR A 83 -0.22 -7.91 -9.61
N LYS A 84 0.67 -7.35 -10.44
CA LYS A 84 1.47 -8.06 -11.45
C LYS A 84 2.93 -7.63 -11.48
N THR A 85 3.43 -7.01 -10.40
CA THR A 85 4.83 -6.57 -10.34
C THR A 85 5.82 -7.73 -10.36
N PHE A 86 5.61 -8.75 -9.53
CA PHE A 86 6.46 -9.95 -9.47
C PHE A 86 5.62 -11.22 -9.60
N TYR A 87 4.75 -11.48 -8.63
CA TYR A 87 3.71 -12.49 -8.72
C TYR A 87 2.43 -11.90 -9.32
N LEU A 88 1.60 -12.76 -9.92
CA LEU A 88 0.21 -12.43 -10.24
C LEU A 88 -0.66 -12.69 -9.02
N LEU A 89 -1.23 -11.62 -8.47
CA LEU A 89 -2.06 -11.63 -7.27
C LEU A 89 -3.44 -11.09 -7.58
N ARG A 90 -4.46 -11.67 -6.95
CA ARG A 90 -5.83 -11.12 -6.98
C ARG A 90 -6.06 -10.17 -5.81
N ASP A 91 -5.57 -10.59 -4.64
CA ASP A 91 -5.73 -9.91 -3.36
C ASP A 91 -4.40 -9.88 -2.61
N PHE A 92 -4.34 -9.08 -1.54
CA PHE A 92 -3.14 -8.87 -0.71
C PHE A 92 -3.40 -9.33 0.73
N PRO A 93 -3.49 -10.64 0.97
CA PRO A 93 -3.70 -11.16 2.32
C PRO A 93 -2.45 -10.95 3.17
N GLY A 94 -2.68 -10.80 4.47
CA GLY A 94 -1.68 -10.89 5.53
C GLY A 94 -2.12 -11.97 6.52
N ARG A 95 -1.89 -11.75 7.82
CA ARG A 95 -2.45 -12.63 8.86
C ARG A 95 -3.97 -12.69 8.76
N PHE A 96 -4.58 -11.63 8.24
CA PHE A 96 -5.99 -11.53 7.87
C PHE A 96 -6.17 -11.42 6.35
N ASN A 97 -7.34 -11.76 5.84
CA ASN A 97 -7.68 -11.67 4.42
C ASN A 97 -8.98 -10.89 4.13
N SER A 98 -9.61 -10.31 5.15
CA SER A 98 -10.86 -9.54 5.00
C SER A 98 -10.63 -8.06 4.68
N GLY A 99 -9.42 -7.54 4.91
CA GLY A 99 -9.07 -6.15 4.63
C GLY A 99 -8.70 -5.92 3.17
N GLN A 100 -9.07 -4.76 2.64
CA GLN A 100 -8.63 -4.29 1.32
C GLN A 100 -7.28 -3.58 1.41
N LEU A 101 -6.48 -3.68 0.34
CA LEU A 101 -5.29 -2.84 0.15
C LEU A 101 -5.72 -1.55 -0.55
N TRP A 102 -5.32 -0.41 -0.01
CA TRP A 102 -5.58 0.90 -0.59
C TRP A 102 -4.27 1.51 -1.09
N VAL A 103 -4.37 2.24 -2.19
CA VAL A 103 -3.27 2.93 -2.87
C VAL A 103 -3.73 4.34 -3.27
N GLU A 104 -2.80 5.17 -3.74
CA GLU A 104 -3.12 6.42 -4.41
C GLU A 104 -4.01 6.17 -5.63
N ALA A 105 -5.06 6.98 -5.78
CA ALA A 105 -6.00 6.88 -6.88
C ALA A 105 -5.34 7.23 -8.21
N MET A 106 -5.54 6.37 -9.21
CA MET A 106 -5.05 6.64 -10.57
C MET A 106 -5.88 7.78 -11.20
N PRO A 107 -5.26 8.76 -11.89
CA PRO A 107 -6.01 9.81 -12.56
C PRO A 107 -6.95 9.22 -13.62
N ALA A 108 -8.18 9.71 -13.66
CA ALA A 108 -9.21 9.22 -14.57
C ALA A 108 -8.87 9.45 -16.05
N ASP A 109 -8.02 10.41 -16.41
CA ASP A 109 -7.54 10.65 -17.78
C ASP A 109 -6.23 11.46 -17.78
N ALA A 110 -5.41 11.27 -18.82
CA ALA A 110 -4.07 11.86 -18.99
C ALA A 110 -4.07 13.38 -19.32
N ASP A 111 -5.24 14.01 -19.47
CA ASP A 111 -5.39 15.37 -20.03
C ASP A 111 -5.67 16.48 -18.99
N ALA A 112 -5.59 16.20 -17.68
CA ALA A 112 -5.79 17.22 -16.66
C ALA A 112 -4.47 17.89 -16.23
N GLU A 113 -4.48 19.23 -16.14
CA GLU A 113 -3.30 20.09 -15.90
C GLU A 113 -2.47 19.71 -14.66
N GLU A 114 -1.15 19.74 -14.84
CA GLU A 114 -0.14 19.29 -13.85
C GLU A 114 0.00 20.22 -12.63
N ASP A 115 -0.34 21.50 -12.76
CA ASP A 115 0.03 22.55 -11.78
C ASP A 115 -0.81 22.60 -10.48
N LYS A 116 -1.83 21.75 -10.32
CA LYS A 116 -2.70 21.70 -9.11
C LYS A 116 -2.63 20.41 -8.32
N ARG A 117 -1.76 19.47 -8.69
CA ARG A 117 -1.69 18.17 -8.03
C ARG A 117 -0.80 18.25 -6.78
N PRO A 118 -1.15 17.52 -5.71
CA PRO A 118 -0.18 17.18 -4.67
C PRO A 118 1.08 16.62 -5.33
N ALA A 119 2.26 16.93 -4.79
CA ALA A 119 3.53 16.54 -5.40
C ALA A 119 3.59 15.02 -5.60
N ARG A 120 3.56 14.56 -6.86
CA ARG A 120 3.73 13.16 -7.23
C ARG A 120 5.18 12.75 -7.01
N GLY A 121 5.40 11.85 -6.06
CA GLY A 121 6.69 11.21 -5.85
C GLY A 121 6.93 10.12 -6.89
N GLY A 122 7.57 10.44 -8.00
CA GLY A 122 8.16 9.44 -8.90
C GLY A 122 7.19 8.75 -9.87
N ASP A 123 7.78 7.89 -10.70
CA ASP A 123 7.34 7.27 -11.96
C ASP A 123 5.92 6.62 -12.04
N GLY A 124 5.05 6.73 -11.05
CA GLY A 124 3.74 6.04 -11.00
C GLY A 124 3.65 4.97 -9.90
N VAL A 125 4.60 5.00 -8.97
CA VAL A 125 4.53 4.28 -7.70
C VAL A 125 3.74 5.08 -6.67
N SER A 126 2.78 4.43 -6.03
CA SER A 126 2.00 5.01 -4.94
C SER A 126 2.91 5.40 -3.77
N SER A 127 2.85 6.68 -3.39
CA SER A 127 3.58 7.21 -2.22
C SER A 127 3.04 6.66 -0.88
N ILE A 128 1.82 6.13 -0.90
CA ILE A 128 1.12 5.59 0.26
C ILE A 128 0.46 4.25 -0.08
N VAL A 129 0.57 3.28 0.81
CA VAL A 129 -0.14 2.01 0.73
C VAL A 129 -0.75 1.72 2.10
N ILE A 130 -2.01 1.30 2.17
CA ILE A 130 -2.69 1.03 3.43
C ILE A 130 -3.27 -0.38 3.41
N THR A 131 -3.02 -1.14 4.46
CA THR A 131 -3.64 -2.43 4.70
C THR A 131 -4.11 -2.53 6.14
N SER A 132 -5.09 -3.41 6.39
CA SER A 132 -5.48 -3.83 7.74
C SER A 132 -5.15 -5.29 8.02
N ASN A 133 -4.48 -5.96 7.06
CA ASN A 133 -4.35 -7.40 7.04
C ASN A 133 -3.23 -7.98 7.91
N ASP A 134 -2.47 -7.15 8.64
CA ASP A 134 -1.36 -7.59 9.49
C ASP A 134 -0.32 -8.43 8.73
N LEU A 135 0.38 -7.76 7.82
CA LEU A 135 1.39 -8.36 6.97
C LEU A 135 2.59 -8.85 7.80
N ALA A 136 3.09 -8.01 8.72
CA ALA A 136 4.18 -8.40 9.60
C ALA A 136 3.85 -9.63 10.44
N GLY A 137 2.61 -9.74 10.93
CA GLY A 137 2.17 -10.93 11.67
C GLY A 137 2.14 -12.20 10.82
N ALA A 138 1.87 -12.10 9.51
CA ALA A 138 2.00 -13.23 8.60
C ALA A 138 3.46 -13.59 8.28
N TRP A 139 4.35 -12.61 8.24
CA TRP A 139 5.77 -12.82 7.93
C TRP A 139 6.62 -13.22 9.14
N ALA A 140 6.09 -13.04 10.35
CA ALA A 140 6.81 -13.32 11.59
C ALA A 140 7.10 -14.81 11.75
N MET A 141 8.38 -15.15 11.79
CA MET A 141 8.91 -16.51 11.97
C MET A 141 9.75 -16.59 13.25
N ARG A 142 9.64 -17.71 13.94
CA ARG A 142 10.50 -18.08 15.07
C ARG A 142 11.87 -18.52 14.55
N SER A 143 12.85 -18.60 15.44
CA SER A 143 14.20 -19.08 15.12
C SER A 143 14.23 -20.55 14.66
N ASP A 144 13.23 -21.35 15.03
CA ASP A 144 13.04 -22.74 14.60
C ASP A 144 12.35 -22.86 13.23
N GLY A 145 12.10 -21.74 12.55
CA GLY A 145 11.45 -21.72 11.24
C GLY A 145 9.94 -21.95 11.27
N GLN A 146 9.32 -22.02 12.45
CA GLN A 146 7.87 -22.07 12.58
C GLN A 146 7.26 -20.66 12.60
N PRO A 147 6.04 -20.46 12.10
CA PRO A 147 5.38 -19.18 12.22
C PRO A 147 5.13 -18.74 13.67
N MET A 148 5.29 -17.45 13.95
CA MET A 148 5.05 -16.89 15.30
C MET A 148 3.55 -16.75 15.63
N LEU A 149 2.73 -16.44 14.63
CA LEU A 149 1.30 -16.14 14.82
C LEU A 149 0.42 -17.00 13.91
N PRO A 150 -0.77 -17.42 14.36
CA PRO A 150 -1.73 -18.12 13.51
C PRO A 150 -2.32 -17.18 12.48
N MET A 151 -2.72 -17.74 11.34
CA MET A 151 -3.46 -17.02 10.29
C MET A 151 -4.96 -17.06 10.63
N ALA A 152 -5.71 -16.02 10.26
CA ALA A 152 -7.17 -16.02 10.31
C ALA A 152 -7.73 -15.55 8.94
N PRO A 153 -8.66 -16.28 8.33
CA PRO A 153 -9.29 -17.52 8.80
C PRO A 153 -8.36 -18.74 8.79
N GLY A 154 -7.17 -18.63 8.21
CA GLY A 154 -6.22 -19.74 8.14
C GLY A 154 -6.38 -20.60 6.89
N GLU A 155 -6.74 -19.96 5.78
CA GLU A 155 -6.89 -20.63 4.49
C GLU A 155 -5.59 -21.33 4.06
N PRO A 156 -5.70 -22.44 3.31
CA PRO A 156 -4.56 -23.06 2.67
C PRO A 156 -3.77 -22.02 1.88
N ARG A 157 -2.45 -21.99 2.08
CA ARG A 157 -1.52 -21.06 1.40
C ARG A 157 -1.69 -19.57 1.74
N GLN A 158 -2.58 -19.16 2.66
CA GLN A 158 -2.74 -17.73 3.01
C GLN A 158 -1.40 -17.07 3.38
N ARG A 159 -0.56 -17.76 4.16
CA ARG A 159 0.77 -17.26 4.53
C ARG A 159 1.72 -17.17 3.34
N GLU A 160 1.67 -18.14 2.45
CA GLU A 160 2.45 -18.10 1.21
C GLU A 160 2.06 -16.87 0.37
N PHE A 161 0.75 -16.63 0.21
CA PHE A 161 0.26 -15.44 -0.49
C PHE A 161 0.61 -14.14 0.24
N ALA A 162 0.66 -14.14 1.58
CA ALA A 162 1.16 -12.99 2.33
C ALA A 162 2.64 -12.70 2.04
N PHE A 163 3.50 -13.72 1.91
CA PHE A 163 4.88 -13.52 1.46
C PHE A 163 4.94 -12.97 0.04
N ARG A 164 4.13 -13.51 -0.88
CA ARG A 164 4.04 -13.00 -2.27
C ARG A 164 3.57 -11.55 -2.33
N ALA A 165 2.60 -11.17 -1.49
CA ALA A 165 2.13 -9.79 -1.34
C ALA A 165 3.28 -8.86 -0.91
N GLY A 166 4.07 -9.26 0.09
CA GLY A 166 5.26 -8.52 0.51
C GLY A 166 6.28 -8.35 -0.60
N VAL A 167 6.58 -9.42 -1.35
CA VAL A 167 7.47 -9.36 -2.51
C VAL A 167 6.94 -8.41 -3.57
N ASN A 168 5.65 -8.48 -3.92
CA ASN A 168 5.05 -7.56 -4.89
C ASN A 168 5.15 -6.10 -4.45
N ILE A 169 4.86 -5.79 -3.18
CA ILE A 169 4.95 -4.43 -2.64
C ILE A 169 6.39 -3.92 -2.70
N VAL A 170 7.35 -4.70 -2.19
CA VAL A 170 8.77 -4.30 -2.17
C VAL A 170 9.29 -4.10 -3.60
N MET A 171 9.01 -5.04 -4.50
CA MET A 171 9.39 -4.89 -5.91
C MET A 171 8.74 -3.66 -6.53
N TYR A 172 7.46 -3.42 -6.26
CA TYR A 172 6.72 -2.27 -6.81
C TYR A 172 7.38 -0.95 -6.39
N THR A 173 7.75 -0.84 -5.11
CA THR A 173 8.44 0.36 -4.59
C THR A 173 9.87 0.52 -5.08
N LEU A 174 10.55 -0.58 -5.44
CA LEU A 174 11.95 -0.57 -5.87
C LEU A 174 12.13 -0.34 -7.36
N THR A 175 11.21 -0.85 -8.18
CA THR A 175 11.38 -0.90 -9.64
C THR A 175 10.55 0.13 -10.38
N GLY A 176 9.74 0.92 -9.67
CA GLY A 176 8.97 1.95 -10.33
C GLY A 176 7.89 1.38 -11.25
N ASN A 177 7.58 2.17 -12.27
CA ASN A 177 6.59 1.87 -13.30
C ASN A 177 7.12 1.06 -14.50
N TYR A 178 8.26 0.37 -14.41
CA TYR A 178 8.87 -0.27 -15.60
C TYR A 178 7.90 -1.17 -16.41
N LYS A 179 6.86 -1.71 -15.75
CA LYS A 179 5.76 -2.47 -16.38
C LYS A 179 4.59 -1.64 -16.90
N ALA A 180 4.33 -0.46 -16.36
CA ALA A 180 3.33 0.47 -16.92
C ALA A 180 3.85 1.04 -18.25
N ASP A 181 5.14 1.38 -18.31
CA ASP A 181 5.79 1.86 -19.54
C ASP A 181 5.70 0.83 -20.68
N GLN A 182 5.88 -0.47 -20.38
CA GLN A 182 5.78 -1.53 -21.40
C GLN A 182 4.38 -1.68 -22.02
N VAL A 183 3.32 -1.32 -21.30
CA VAL A 183 1.94 -1.39 -21.82
C VAL A 183 1.68 -0.26 -22.82
N HIS A 184 2.40 0.87 -22.71
CA HIS A 184 2.28 2.00 -23.64
C HIS A 184 3.18 1.89 -24.87
N VAL A 185 4.16 0.98 -24.89
CA VAL A 185 5.09 0.78 -26.02
C VAL A 185 4.37 0.58 -27.37
N PRO A 186 3.30 -0.23 -27.50
CA PRO A 186 2.61 -0.38 -28.78
C PRO A 186 2.04 0.94 -29.32
N ALA A 187 1.43 1.76 -28.44
CA ALA A 187 0.85 3.05 -28.82
C ALA A 187 1.92 4.12 -29.14
N LEU A 188 3.11 4.03 -28.52
CA LEU A 188 4.24 4.90 -28.83
C LEU A 188 4.90 4.53 -30.16
N LEU A 189 4.98 3.23 -30.50
CA LEU A 189 5.49 2.76 -31.79
C LEU A 189 4.56 3.16 -32.96
N GLU A 190 3.24 3.17 -32.78
CA GLU A 190 2.30 3.67 -33.78
C GLU A 190 2.47 5.16 -34.08
N ARG A 191 2.81 5.98 -33.08
CA ARG A 191 3.00 7.44 -33.24
C ARG A 191 4.34 7.81 -33.86
N LEU A 192 5.38 6.98 -33.70
CA LEU A 192 6.71 7.18 -34.31
C LEU A 192 6.79 6.62 -35.74
N GLY A 193 5.83 5.79 -36.15
CA GLY A 193 5.71 5.25 -37.50
C GLY A 193 4.91 6.13 -38.48
N GLN A 194 4.52 7.34 -38.06
CA GLN A 194 3.89 8.37 -38.91
C GLN A 194 4.85 9.53 -39.18
#